data_AF-A0A6A4FD69-F1
#
_entry.id   AF-A0A6A4FD69-F1
#
_cell.length_a   1.000
_cell.length_b   1.000
_cell.length_c   1.000
_cell.angle_alpha   90.00
_cell.angle_beta   90.00
_cell.angle_gamma   90.00
#
_symmetry.space_group_name_H-M   'P 1'
#
loop_
_entity.id
_entity.type
_entity.pdbx_description
1 polymer ?
#
loop_
_entity_poly.entity_id
_entity_poly.type
_entity_poly.pdbx_seq_one_letter_code
_entity_poly.pdbx_strand_id
1 'polypeptide(L)'
;MRAVRNLDSSLVMLRGPHLGGRSGFPISARQLLFLMWMSIGVAPLLLQARSYVRYVTPHKISKSLLPLEADVHETADLLDNCPVEGLFVAGIWWNVTPLYYFQAQDGKLCHFVVPQYNIHGNYFLGNKPTNASSTTPSSCANASYPFKHYFYHGSIGYFAFYEEARGTYCTIDRTAYVLVGGLGTYDSNGAQLAYDRGGATYRVNATAKDAIACVKDFA
;
A
#
# COMPACT_ATOMS: atom_id res chain seq x y z
N MET A 1 -53.82 22.53 37.73
CA MET A 1 -52.40 22.41 37.34
C MET A 1 -52.27 21.25 36.37
N ARG A 2 -51.81 21.52 35.14
CA ARG A 2 -51.71 20.55 34.04
C ARG A 2 -50.33 19.90 34.15
N ALA A 3 -50.26 18.63 34.57
CA ALA A 3 -49.01 17.89 34.57
C ALA A 3 -48.60 17.58 33.12
N VAL A 4 -47.48 18.14 32.70
CA VAL A 4 -46.82 17.93 31.41
C VAL A 4 -46.41 16.46 31.31
N ARG A 5 -46.98 15.73 30.35
CA ARG A 5 -46.50 14.37 30.02
C ARG A 5 -45.17 14.50 29.29
N ASN A 6 -44.12 13.98 29.92
CA ASN A 6 -42.80 13.86 29.35
C ASN A 6 -42.86 12.88 28.17
N LEU A 7 -42.67 13.37 26.95
CA LEU A 7 -42.42 12.55 25.78
C LEU A 7 -40.92 12.25 25.76
N ASP A 8 -40.50 11.05 26.16
CA ASP A 8 -39.22 10.55 25.64
C ASP A 8 -39.08 9.03 25.72
N SER A 9 -38.34 8.48 24.75
CA SER A 9 -38.02 7.06 24.52
C SER A 9 -38.97 6.27 23.62
N SER A 10 -39.04 6.64 22.34
CA SER A 10 -39.44 5.70 21.28
C SER A 10 -38.36 4.65 21.05
N LEU A 11 -38.69 3.39 21.30
CA LEU A 11 -37.83 2.22 21.13
C LEU A 11 -37.85 1.79 19.66
N VAL A 12 -36.71 1.79 18.97
CA VAL A 12 -36.62 1.42 17.55
C VAL A 12 -36.26 -0.07 17.43
N MET A 13 -37.22 -0.89 17.03
CA MET A 13 -37.01 -2.30 16.69
C MET A 13 -36.51 -2.43 15.25
N LEU A 14 -35.23 -2.79 15.07
CA LEU A 14 -34.69 -3.18 13.75
C LEU A 14 -35.24 -4.56 13.35
N ARG A 15 -36.27 -4.57 12.50
CA ARG A 15 -36.92 -5.78 11.99
C ARG A 15 -36.21 -6.26 10.72
N GLY A 16 -35.30 -7.22 10.85
CA GLY A 16 -34.74 -7.99 9.71
C GLY A 16 -35.65 -9.15 9.30
N PRO A 17 -35.45 -9.76 8.10
CA PRO A 17 -36.35 -10.77 7.55
C PRO A 17 -36.42 -12.01 8.44
N HIS A 18 -37.64 -12.52 8.59
CA HIS A 18 -38.04 -13.61 9.47
C HIS A 18 -37.22 -14.89 9.27
N LEU A 19 -36.53 -15.33 10.32
CA LEU A 19 -36.32 -16.73 10.69
C LEU A 19 -36.08 -16.80 12.21
N GLY A 20 -36.99 -17.49 12.91
CA GLY A 20 -36.83 -18.13 14.23
C GLY A 20 -36.17 -17.35 15.39
N GLY A 21 -36.97 -16.93 16.36
CA GLY A 21 -36.58 -16.76 17.78
C GLY A 21 -35.35 -15.89 18.06
N ARG A 22 -35.52 -14.57 18.09
CA ARG A 22 -34.47 -13.65 18.57
C ARG A 22 -34.93 -12.90 19.81
N SER A 23 -34.27 -13.19 20.93
CA SER A 23 -34.07 -12.24 22.02
C SER A 23 -33.28 -11.05 21.46
N GLY A 24 -33.97 -10.13 20.79
CA GLY A 24 -33.41 -8.85 20.41
C GLY A 24 -33.25 -8.00 21.66
N PHE A 25 -32.02 -7.63 22.01
CA PHE A 25 -31.81 -6.64 23.07
C PHE A 25 -32.47 -5.32 22.63
N PRO A 26 -33.38 -4.74 23.43
CA PRO A 26 -33.96 -3.44 23.11
C PRO A 26 -32.85 -2.37 23.17
N ILE A 27 -32.43 -1.88 22.00
CA ILE A 27 -31.50 -0.76 21.89
C ILE A 27 -32.33 0.53 21.91
N SER A 28 -32.05 1.43 22.84
CA SER A 28 -32.71 2.74 22.87
C SER A 28 -32.24 3.61 21.70
N ALA A 29 -33.06 4.58 21.27
CA ALA A 29 -32.67 5.51 20.20
C ALA A 29 -31.34 6.22 20.51
N ARG A 30 -31.09 6.55 21.78
CA ARG A 30 -29.82 7.14 22.25
C ARG A 30 -28.64 6.18 22.08
N GLN A 31 -28.81 4.90 22.40
CA GLN A 31 -27.77 3.89 22.21
C GLN A 31 -27.50 3.65 20.72
N LEU A 32 -28.54 3.62 19.89
CA LEU A 32 -28.39 3.49 18.45
C LEU A 32 -27.63 4.67 17.84
N LEU A 33 -27.99 5.90 18.20
CA LEU A 33 -27.29 7.12 17.76
C LEU A 33 -25.83 7.12 18.22
N PHE A 34 -25.55 6.69 19.44
CA PHE A 34 -24.18 6.57 19.93
C PHE A 34 -23.38 5.52 19.14
N LEU A 35 -23.94 4.35 18.88
CA LEU A 35 -23.29 3.31 18.07
C LEU A 35 -23.03 3.78 16.64
N MET A 36 -23.98 4.50 16.03
CA MET A 36 -23.81 5.11 14.71
C MET A 36 -22.71 6.16 14.73
N TRP A 37 -22.68 7.05 15.73
CA TRP A 37 -21.63 8.05 15.89
C TRP A 37 -20.25 7.41 16.04
N MET A 38 -20.14 6.36 16.86
CA MET A 38 -18.89 5.63 17.04
C MET A 38 -18.46 4.92 15.74
N SER A 39 -19.39 4.34 14.99
CA SER A 39 -19.09 3.54 13.79
C SER A 39 -18.83 4.37 12.54
N ILE A 40 -19.54 5.49 12.36
CA ILE A 40 -19.50 6.33 11.15
C ILE A 40 -18.66 7.59 11.39
N GLY A 41 -18.58 8.10 12.62
CA GLY A 41 -17.79 9.28 12.97
C GLY A 41 -16.41 8.90 13.51
N VAL A 42 -16.38 8.32 14.71
CA VAL A 42 -15.13 8.14 15.47
C VAL A 42 -14.21 7.08 14.84
N ALA A 43 -14.75 5.90 14.49
CA ALA A 43 -13.93 4.83 13.94
C ALA A 43 -13.25 5.22 12.61
N PRO A 44 -13.95 5.83 11.62
CA PRO A 44 -13.30 6.31 10.40
C PRO A 44 -12.26 7.39 10.66
N LEU A 45 -12.52 8.30 11.60
CA LEU A 45 -11.55 9.34 11.98
C LEU A 45 -10.26 8.73 12.56
N LEU A 46 -10.37 7.73 13.45
CA LEU A 46 -9.22 7.03 14.00
C LEU A 46 -8.45 6.25 12.92
N LEU A 47 -9.15 5.63 11.99
CA LEU A 47 -8.53 4.95 10.85
C LEU A 47 -7.81 5.93 9.92
N GLN A 48 -8.41 7.10 9.68
CA GLN A 48 -7.81 8.17 8.89
C GLN A 48 -6.57 8.73 9.59
N ALA A 49 -6.64 9.02 10.89
CA ALA A 49 -5.51 9.47 11.68
C ALA A 49 -4.36 8.45 11.68
N ARG A 50 -4.66 7.17 11.86
CA ARG A 50 -3.67 6.08 11.76
C ARG A 50 -3.04 6.02 10.36
N SER A 51 -3.84 6.16 9.32
CA SER A 51 -3.36 6.14 7.93
C SER A 51 -2.48 7.35 7.64
N TYR A 52 -2.88 8.53 8.12
CA TYR A 52 -2.09 9.76 8.03
C TYR A 52 -0.76 9.65 8.76
N VAL A 53 -0.75 9.13 9.99
CA VAL A 53 0.50 8.90 10.74
C VAL A 53 1.42 7.98 9.97
N ARG A 54 0.93 6.86 9.45
CA ARG A 54 1.73 5.95 8.59
C ARG A 54 2.26 6.68 7.36
N TYR A 55 1.43 7.48 6.72
CA TYR A 55 1.78 8.25 5.52
C TYR A 55 2.91 9.26 5.79
N VAL A 56 2.86 10.02 6.89
CA VAL A 56 3.90 11.02 7.22
C VAL A 56 5.12 10.45 7.96
N THR A 57 5.09 9.18 8.35
CA THR A 57 6.23 8.57 9.06
C THR A 57 7.42 8.43 8.09
N PRO A 58 8.64 8.86 8.48
CA PRO A 58 9.84 8.63 7.71
C PRO A 58 10.01 7.15 7.36
N HIS A 59 10.34 6.85 6.12
CA HIS A 59 10.54 5.48 5.66
C HIS A 59 11.99 5.26 5.21
N LYS A 60 12.37 3.99 5.16
CA LYS A 60 13.67 3.55 4.66
C LYS A 60 13.44 2.41 3.70
N ILE A 61 14.06 2.50 2.53
CA ILE A 61 13.99 1.43 1.53
C ILE A 61 14.72 0.21 2.07
N SER A 62 14.08 -0.95 1.96
CA SER A 62 14.75 -2.22 2.25
C SER A 62 16.02 -2.39 1.43
N LYS A 63 17.13 -2.76 2.08
CA LYS A 63 18.43 -2.91 1.41
C LYS A 63 18.42 -3.88 0.23
N SER A 64 17.55 -4.91 0.27
CA SER A 64 17.42 -5.87 -0.83
C SER A 64 16.85 -5.26 -2.12
N LEU A 65 16.33 -4.04 -2.05
CA LEU A 65 15.78 -3.30 -3.19
C LEU A 65 16.70 -2.18 -3.67
N LEU A 66 17.87 -2.03 -3.05
CA LEU A 66 18.88 -1.05 -3.43
C LEU A 66 20.03 -1.77 -4.15
N PRO A 67 20.52 -1.22 -5.28
CA PRO A 67 21.75 -1.70 -5.87
C PRO A 67 22.93 -1.35 -4.96
N LEU A 68 24.04 -2.09 -5.06
CA LEU A 68 25.28 -1.66 -4.45
C LEU A 68 25.83 -0.44 -5.21
N GLU A 69 26.51 0.48 -4.51
CA GLU A 69 27.00 1.72 -5.12
C GLU A 69 27.91 1.48 -6.34
N ALA A 70 28.68 0.39 -6.31
CA ALA A 70 29.62 0.00 -7.37
C ALA A 70 28.96 -0.71 -8.56
N ASP A 71 27.69 -1.10 -8.48
CA ASP A 71 27.06 -1.88 -9.54
C ASP A 71 26.89 -1.04 -10.82
N VAL A 72 27.01 -1.68 -11.98
CA VAL A 72 26.70 -1.08 -13.28
C VAL A 72 25.35 -1.61 -13.73
N HIS A 73 24.48 -0.73 -14.25
CA HIS A 73 23.20 -1.15 -14.77
C HIS A 73 23.36 -1.73 -16.18
N GLU A 74 22.53 -2.72 -16.49
CA GLU A 74 22.47 -3.41 -17.77
C GLU A 74 21.12 -3.15 -18.45
N THR A 75 21.13 -3.05 -19.78
CA THR A 75 19.93 -2.83 -20.61
C THR A 75 19.74 -3.90 -21.69
N ALA A 76 20.62 -4.89 -21.75
CA ALA A 76 20.53 -5.98 -22.73
C ALA A 76 19.43 -6.96 -22.33
N ASP A 77 18.70 -7.48 -23.32
CA ASP A 77 17.70 -8.55 -23.16
C ASP A 77 16.75 -8.30 -21.98
N LEU A 78 16.22 -7.06 -21.90
CA LEU A 78 15.50 -6.58 -20.71
C LEU A 78 14.34 -7.47 -20.32
N LEU A 79 13.52 -7.92 -21.27
CA LEU A 79 12.35 -8.74 -20.96
C LEU A 79 12.70 -10.18 -20.58
N ASP A 80 13.88 -10.67 -20.97
CA ASP A 80 14.36 -11.98 -20.54
C ASP A 80 14.88 -11.93 -19.10
N ASN A 81 15.46 -10.80 -18.71
CA ASN A 81 16.04 -10.58 -17.38
C ASN A 81 15.02 -10.00 -16.37
N CYS A 82 14.08 -9.20 -16.85
CA CYS A 82 13.08 -8.46 -16.11
C CYS A 82 11.69 -8.68 -16.73
N PRO A 83 11.14 -9.90 -16.62
CA PRO A 83 9.96 -10.33 -17.39
C PRO A 83 8.62 -9.82 -16.82
N VAL A 84 8.64 -8.90 -15.85
CA VAL A 84 7.43 -8.46 -15.15
C VAL A 84 6.71 -7.41 -16.00
N GLU A 85 5.51 -7.76 -16.47
CA GLU A 85 4.68 -6.88 -17.32
C GLU A 85 3.52 -6.27 -16.53
N GLY A 86 3.08 -6.94 -15.45
CA GLY A 86 1.97 -6.50 -14.62
C GLY A 86 2.30 -6.51 -13.12
N LEU A 87 1.75 -5.53 -12.41
CA LEU A 87 1.65 -5.53 -10.94
C LEU A 87 0.17 -5.54 -10.55
N PHE A 88 -0.21 -6.49 -9.70
CA PHE A 88 -1.55 -6.54 -9.13
C PHE A 88 -1.48 -6.18 -7.64
N VAL A 89 -1.93 -4.97 -7.32
CA VAL A 89 -1.84 -4.38 -5.98
C VAL A 89 -3.24 -3.96 -5.53
N ALA A 90 -3.68 -4.47 -4.37
CA ALA A 90 -4.95 -4.09 -3.74
C ALA A 90 -6.19 -4.14 -4.67
N GLY A 91 -6.23 -5.11 -5.59
CA GLY A 91 -7.34 -5.28 -6.53
C GLY A 91 -7.23 -4.47 -7.83
N ILE A 92 -6.15 -3.72 -8.01
CA ILE A 92 -5.91 -2.88 -9.18
C ILE A 92 -4.72 -3.43 -9.96
N TRP A 93 -4.82 -3.38 -11.27
CA TRP A 93 -3.76 -3.76 -12.20
C TRP A 93 -2.94 -2.55 -12.66
N TRP A 94 -1.62 -2.74 -12.76
CA TRP A 94 -0.64 -1.70 -13.07
C TRP A 94 0.30 -2.22 -14.17
N ASN A 95 0.45 -1.48 -15.27
CA ASN A 95 1.33 -1.88 -16.37
C ASN A 95 2.78 -1.52 -16.07
N VAL A 96 3.63 -2.52 -15.96
CA VAL A 96 5.05 -2.37 -15.65
C VAL A 96 5.87 -2.27 -16.94
N THR A 97 6.89 -1.42 -16.93
CA THR A 97 7.89 -1.37 -17.99
C THR A 97 9.29 -1.32 -17.35
N PRO A 98 10.12 -2.36 -17.50
CA PRO A 98 11.49 -2.34 -17.02
C PRO A 98 12.37 -1.42 -17.89
N LEU A 99 13.32 -0.72 -17.28
CA LEU A 99 14.24 0.19 -18.00
C LEU A 99 15.68 -0.31 -18.01
N TYR A 100 16.14 -0.90 -16.90
CA TYR A 100 17.45 -1.51 -16.74
C TYR A 100 17.46 -2.42 -15.52
N TYR A 101 18.52 -3.20 -15.34
CA TYR A 101 18.68 -4.03 -14.15
C TYR A 101 20.11 -4.07 -13.63
N PHE A 102 20.24 -4.55 -12.39
CA PHE A 102 21.48 -4.90 -11.75
C PHE A 102 21.45 -6.39 -11.41
N GLN A 103 22.62 -7.04 -11.47
CA GLN A 103 22.76 -8.39 -10.95
C GLN A 103 22.63 -8.37 -9.43
N ALA A 104 21.98 -9.38 -8.86
CA ALA A 104 21.90 -9.57 -7.42
C ALA A 104 22.23 -11.03 -7.08
N GLN A 105 22.72 -11.28 -5.86
CA GLN A 105 23.24 -12.59 -5.46
C GLN A 105 22.22 -13.75 -5.65
N ASP A 106 20.93 -13.49 -5.41
CA ASP A 106 19.85 -14.49 -5.51
C ASP A 106 18.76 -14.08 -6.51
N GLY A 107 19.10 -13.28 -7.51
CA GLY A 107 18.12 -12.78 -8.47
C GLY A 107 18.59 -11.59 -9.27
N LYS A 108 17.65 -10.71 -9.59
CA LYS A 108 17.90 -9.47 -10.31
C LYS A 108 17.18 -8.33 -9.62
N LEU A 109 17.78 -7.15 -9.67
CA LEU A 109 17.15 -5.91 -9.25
C LEU A 109 16.85 -5.10 -10.50
N CYS A 110 15.58 -4.98 -10.86
CA CYS A 110 15.13 -4.29 -12.05
C CYS A 110 14.55 -2.93 -11.68
N HIS A 111 15.02 -1.88 -12.33
CA HIS A 111 14.34 -0.60 -12.30
C HIS A 111 13.15 -0.63 -13.25
N PHE A 112 12.01 -0.14 -12.78
CA PHE A 112 10.77 -0.16 -13.54
C PHE A 112 10.00 1.15 -13.41
N VAL A 113 9.16 1.38 -14.40
CA VAL A 113 8.16 2.44 -14.38
C VAL A 113 6.76 1.85 -14.50
N VAL A 114 5.77 2.57 -13.95
CA VAL A 114 4.36 2.37 -14.31
C VAL A 114 3.87 3.66 -14.96
N PRO A 115 3.91 3.76 -16.30
CA PRO A 115 3.59 4.99 -17.01
C PRO A 115 2.20 5.53 -16.70
N GLN A 116 1.23 4.63 -16.44
CA GLN A 116 -0.15 4.96 -16.10
C GLN A 116 -0.29 5.87 -14.87
N TYR A 117 0.67 5.77 -13.95
CA TYR A 117 0.61 6.46 -12.66
C TYR A 117 1.87 7.30 -12.38
N ASN A 118 2.73 7.49 -13.39
CA ASN A 118 4.01 8.20 -13.27
C ASN A 118 4.97 7.64 -12.21
N ILE A 119 4.91 6.32 -11.97
CA ILE A 119 5.69 5.66 -10.92
C ILE A 119 7.08 5.30 -11.40
N HIS A 120 8.04 5.44 -10.49
CA HIS A 120 9.41 4.93 -10.63
C HIS A 120 9.80 4.09 -9.42
N GLY A 121 10.45 2.96 -9.62
CA GLY A 121 10.85 2.10 -8.52
C GLY A 121 11.82 1.01 -8.93
N ASN A 122 12.21 0.20 -7.94
CA ASN A 122 12.95 -1.03 -8.20
C ASN A 122 12.16 -2.22 -7.68
N TYR A 123 12.21 -3.32 -8.42
CA TYR A 123 11.78 -4.62 -7.92
C TYR A 123 12.94 -5.61 -7.89
N PHE A 124 12.96 -6.43 -6.85
CA PHE A 124 13.78 -7.61 -6.76
C PHE A 124 12.96 -8.82 -7.23
N LEU A 125 13.51 -9.55 -8.20
CA LEU A 125 12.98 -10.81 -8.70
C LEU A 125 13.95 -11.94 -8.35
N GLY A 126 13.50 -12.87 -7.50
CA GLY A 126 14.28 -14.03 -7.10
C GLY A 126 14.43 -15.05 -8.23
N ASN A 127 15.57 -15.76 -8.27
CA ASN A 127 15.86 -16.77 -9.29
C ASN A 127 15.42 -18.21 -8.93
N LYS A 128 14.96 -18.44 -7.70
CA LYS A 128 14.51 -19.76 -7.21
C LYS A 128 12.99 -19.77 -7.07
N PRO A 129 12.29 -20.83 -7.54
CA PRO A 129 10.86 -20.98 -7.34
C PRO A 129 10.47 -20.94 -5.86
N THR A 130 9.28 -20.45 -5.56
CA THR A 130 8.72 -20.39 -4.20
C THR A 130 7.22 -20.64 -4.20
N ASN A 131 6.66 -20.86 -3.01
CA ASN A 131 5.22 -21.00 -2.86
C ASN A 131 4.53 -19.68 -3.19
N ALA A 132 3.47 -19.74 -3.99
CA ALA A 132 2.62 -18.59 -4.30
C ALA A 132 2.15 -17.86 -3.04
N SER A 133 2.19 -16.53 -3.07
CA SER A 133 1.64 -15.70 -2.00
C SER A 133 0.12 -15.80 -1.94
N SER A 134 -0.48 -15.41 -0.81
CA SER A 134 -1.94 -15.46 -0.61
C SER A 134 -2.75 -14.58 -1.58
N THR A 135 -2.09 -13.63 -2.25
CA THR A 135 -2.68 -12.73 -3.27
C THR A 135 -2.56 -13.28 -4.69
N THR A 136 -1.83 -14.38 -4.87
CA THR A 136 -1.53 -14.96 -6.18
C THR A 136 -2.60 -15.96 -6.58
N PRO A 137 -3.07 -15.97 -7.85
CA PRO A 137 -4.03 -16.97 -8.33
C PRO A 137 -3.51 -18.40 -8.17
N SER A 138 -4.43 -19.33 -7.90
CA SER A 138 -4.10 -20.75 -7.77
C SER A 138 -3.49 -21.36 -9.04
N SER A 139 -3.78 -20.81 -10.22
CA SER A 139 -3.16 -21.18 -11.49
C SER A 139 -1.64 -21.02 -11.48
N CYS A 140 -1.11 -20.13 -10.64
CA CYS A 140 0.31 -19.80 -10.54
C CYS A 140 1.04 -20.52 -9.40
N ALA A 141 0.38 -21.47 -8.71
CA ALA A 141 0.92 -22.12 -7.50
C ALA A 141 2.33 -22.73 -7.68
N ASN A 142 2.60 -23.33 -8.85
CA ASN A 142 3.87 -23.98 -9.17
C ASN A 142 4.74 -23.15 -10.14
N ALA A 143 4.35 -21.91 -10.40
CA ALA A 143 4.96 -21.01 -11.38
C ALA A 143 5.35 -19.67 -10.74
N SER A 144 5.62 -19.68 -9.43
CA SER A 144 5.79 -18.50 -8.61
C SER A 144 7.25 -18.29 -8.18
N TYR A 145 7.70 -17.05 -8.24
CA TYR A 145 9.05 -16.63 -7.83
C TYR A 145 8.98 -15.49 -6.80
N PRO A 146 9.94 -15.39 -5.86
CA PRO A 146 9.96 -14.32 -4.88
C PRO A 146 9.97 -12.95 -5.55
N PHE A 147 9.08 -12.07 -5.11
CA PHE A 147 8.99 -10.71 -5.64
C PHE A 147 8.86 -9.69 -4.51
N LYS A 148 9.62 -8.61 -4.62
CA LYS A 148 9.53 -7.45 -3.73
C LYS A 148 9.75 -6.20 -4.56
N HIS A 149 9.11 -5.11 -4.23
CA HIS A 149 9.40 -3.83 -4.87
C HIS A 149 9.24 -2.69 -3.89
N TYR A 150 9.85 -1.56 -4.23
CA TYR A 150 9.40 -0.27 -3.77
C TYR A 150 9.14 0.60 -4.97
N PHE A 151 8.33 1.64 -4.77
CA PHE A 151 8.29 2.73 -5.72
C PHE A 151 8.08 4.09 -5.06
N TYR A 152 8.42 5.11 -5.83
CA TYR A 152 8.17 6.51 -5.57
C TYR A 152 7.25 7.10 -6.63
N HIS A 153 6.55 8.15 -6.21
CA HIS A 153 5.78 9.03 -7.08
C HIS A 153 4.66 8.31 -7.86
N GLY A 154 3.69 7.72 -7.16
CA GLY A 154 2.42 7.39 -7.78
C GLY A 154 1.48 8.59 -7.82
N SER A 155 1.25 9.18 -8.98
CA SER A 155 0.21 10.20 -9.17
C SER A 155 -1.19 9.58 -9.14
N ILE A 156 -1.65 9.19 -7.96
CA ILE A 156 -3.07 8.99 -7.68
C ILE A 156 -3.63 10.37 -7.26
N GLY A 157 -3.92 11.21 -8.25
CA GLY A 157 -4.28 12.62 -8.01
C GLY A 157 -3.04 13.49 -7.77
N TYR A 158 -3.07 14.33 -6.71
CA TYR A 158 -2.02 15.32 -6.39
C TYR A 158 -0.96 14.83 -5.39
N PHE A 159 -1.00 13.58 -4.95
CA PHE A 159 -0.15 13.07 -3.87
C PHE A 159 0.95 12.17 -4.40
N ALA A 160 2.21 12.47 -4.06
CA ALA A 160 3.33 11.55 -4.25
C ALA A 160 3.50 10.68 -3.00
N PHE A 161 3.46 9.36 -3.16
CA PHE A 161 3.64 8.41 -2.06
C PHE A 161 4.76 7.41 -2.35
N TYR A 162 5.31 6.91 -1.24
CA TYR A 162 6.19 5.75 -1.18
C TYR A 162 5.37 4.52 -0.89
N GLU A 163 5.70 3.42 -1.57
CA GLU A 163 5.10 2.12 -1.35
C GLU A 163 6.19 1.05 -1.38
N GLU A 164 6.09 0.07 -0.49
CA GLU A 164 6.92 -1.13 -0.52
C GLU A 164 6.04 -2.37 -0.36
N ALA A 165 6.08 -3.26 -1.34
CA ALA A 165 5.27 -4.46 -1.36
C ALA A 165 6.13 -5.72 -1.49
N ARG A 166 5.49 -6.83 -1.14
CA ARG A 166 6.05 -8.17 -1.32
C ARG A 166 4.98 -9.16 -1.75
N GLY A 167 5.40 -10.18 -2.47
CA GLY A 167 4.54 -11.26 -2.90
C GLY A 167 5.29 -12.21 -3.83
N THR A 168 4.63 -12.61 -4.91
CA THR A 168 5.23 -13.52 -5.89
C THR A 168 4.92 -13.11 -7.32
N TYR A 169 5.91 -13.31 -8.18
CA TYR A 169 5.80 -13.17 -9.62
C TYR A 169 5.36 -14.49 -10.24
N CYS A 170 4.34 -14.46 -11.10
CA CYS A 170 3.86 -15.61 -11.84
C CYS A 170 4.42 -15.61 -13.26
N THR A 171 5.08 -16.71 -13.66
CA THR A 171 5.65 -16.84 -15.01
C THR A 171 4.61 -17.12 -16.09
N ILE A 172 3.41 -17.58 -15.73
CA ILE A 172 2.35 -17.94 -16.69
C ILE A 172 1.72 -16.68 -17.29
N ASP A 173 1.41 -15.69 -16.46
CA ASP A 173 0.73 -14.46 -16.85
C ASP A 173 1.62 -13.21 -16.75
N ARG A 174 2.90 -13.39 -16.41
CA ARG A 174 3.92 -12.33 -16.28
C ARG A 174 3.56 -11.24 -15.28
N THR A 175 2.81 -11.60 -14.24
CA THR A 175 2.28 -10.66 -13.24
C THR A 175 2.88 -10.89 -11.86
N ALA A 176 3.26 -9.81 -11.19
CA ALA A 176 3.58 -9.82 -9.78
C ALA A 176 2.35 -9.50 -8.93
N TYR A 177 1.97 -10.45 -8.08
CA TYR A 177 0.86 -10.32 -7.14
C TYR A 177 1.40 -10.01 -5.76
N VAL A 178 1.00 -8.89 -5.19
CA VAL A 178 1.70 -8.34 -4.01
C VAL A 178 0.75 -7.82 -2.94
N LEU A 179 1.26 -7.79 -1.72
CA LEU A 179 0.65 -7.12 -0.58
C LEU A 179 1.54 -5.97 -0.12
N VAL A 180 0.93 -4.80 0.02
CA VAL A 180 1.60 -3.59 0.53
C VAL A 180 2.01 -3.80 1.98
N GLY A 181 3.30 -3.62 2.26
CA GLY A 181 3.90 -3.74 3.60
C GLY A 181 4.44 -2.43 4.15
N GLY A 182 4.87 -1.51 3.28
CA GLY A 182 5.38 -0.19 3.62
C GLY A 182 4.62 0.91 2.87
N LEU A 183 4.32 1.98 3.58
CA LEU A 183 3.73 3.19 3.02
C LEU A 183 4.40 4.40 3.66
N GLY A 184 4.59 5.45 2.88
CA GLY A 184 5.13 6.71 3.37
C GLY A 184 4.99 7.82 2.34
N THR A 185 5.58 8.96 2.64
CA THR A 185 5.63 10.11 1.73
C THR A 185 7.05 10.34 1.24
N TYR A 186 7.22 10.41 -0.07
CA TYR A 186 8.43 10.95 -0.69
C TYR A 186 7.99 11.69 -1.95
N ASP A 187 8.06 13.02 -1.89
CA ASP A 187 7.77 13.85 -3.04
C ASP A 187 9.07 14.12 -3.78
N SER A 188 9.22 13.45 -4.91
CA SER A 188 10.33 13.63 -5.83
C SER A 188 9.77 13.54 -7.23
N ASN A 189 10.09 14.53 -8.07
CA ASN A 189 9.59 14.66 -9.45
C ASN A 189 10.74 14.92 -10.41
N GLY A 190 10.55 14.54 -11.68
CA GLY A 190 11.41 14.91 -12.80
C GLY A 190 12.15 13.74 -13.44
N ALA A 191 12.75 14.01 -14.60
CA ALA A 191 13.41 12.99 -15.43
C ALA A 191 14.56 12.25 -14.72
N GLN A 192 15.14 12.83 -13.68
CA GLN A 192 16.21 12.21 -12.89
C GLN A 192 15.76 10.95 -12.15
N LEU A 193 14.44 10.76 -11.93
CA LEU A 193 13.90 9.56 -11.28
C LEU A 193 14.12 8.29 -12.09
N ALA A 194 14.23 8.41 -13.41
CA ALA A 194 14.60 7.30 -14.28
C ALA A 194 16.01 6.78 -13.99
N TYR A 195 16.82 7.49 -13.20
CA TYR A 195 18.16 7.08 -12.77
C TYR A 195 18.29 7.04 -11.25
N ASP A 196 17.20 7.19 -10.48
CA ASP A 196 17.25 7.10 -9.02
C ASP A 196 17.56 5.66 -8.62
N ARG A 197 18.68 5.50 -7.91
CA ARG A 197 19.12 4.21 -7.36
C ARG A 197 18.51 3.95 -5.98
N GLY A 198 17.71 4.88 -5.47
CA GLY A 198 17.24 4.87 -4.09
C GLY A 198 18.34 5.35 -3.14
N GLY A 199 18.15 5.11 -1.85
CA GLY A 199 19.14 5.46 -0.83
C GLY A 199 18.89 4.73 0.49
N ALA A 200 19.96 4.48 1.24
CA ALA A 200 19.90 3.75 2.51
C ALA A 200 19.51 4.63 3.71
N THR A 201 19.31 5.93 3.50
CA THR A 201 18.93 6.91 4.52
C THR A 201 17.42 7.00 4.67
N TYR A 202 16.97 7.54 5.82
CA TYR A 202 15.56 7.83 6.00
C TYR A 202 15.12 8.94 5.04
N ARG A 203 13.99 8.71 4.37
CA ARG A 203 13.35 9.65 3.46
C ARG A 203 12.12 10.26 4.15
N VAL A 204 11.99 11.58 4.03
CA VAL A 204 10.91 12.41 4.60
C VAL A 204 10.39 13.36 3.54
N ASN A 205 9.10 13.67 3.53
CA ASN A 205 8.55 14.76 2.71
C ASN A 205 8.65 16.10 3.45
N ALA A 206 8.42 17.20 2.72
CA ALA A 206 8.39 18.55 3.30
C ALA A 206 7.34 18.68 4.42
N THR A 207 6.12 18.15 4.20
CA THR A 207 5.03 18.20 5.18
C THR A 207 5.36 17.47 6.50
N ALA A 208 6.08 16.35 6.46
CA ALA A 208 6.53 15.62 7.65
C ALA A 208 7.71 16.33 8.32
N LYS A 209 8.60 16.99 7.57
CA LYS A 209 9.62 17.86 8.18
C LYS A 209 8.94 18.96 9.00
N ASP A 210 7.91 19.59 8.46
CA ASP A 210 7.15 20.65 9.14
C ASP A 210 6.34 20.12 10.32
N ALA A 211 5.72 18.94 10.20
CA ALA A 211 5.01 18.29 11.31
C ALA A 211 5.95 17.83 12.43
N ILE A 212 7.12 17.29 12.10
CA ILE A 212 8.15 16.91 13.09
C ILE A 212 8.73 18.16 13.76
N ALA A 213 8.93 19.25 13.03
CA ALA A 213 9.34 20.54 13.62
C ALA A 213 8.28 21.05 14.60
N CYS A 214 7.00 21.02 14.20
CA CYS A 214 5.89 21.42 15.06
C CYS A 214 5.85 20.63 16.37
N VAL A 215 6.06 19.31 16.36
CA VAL A 215 6.09 18.49 17.59
C VAL A 215 7.29 18.83 18.48
N LYS A 216 8.44 19.20 17.91
CA LYS A 216 9.61 19.61 18.69
C LYS A 216 9.42 20.95 19.40
N ASP A 217 8.57 21.82 18.87
CA ASP A 217 8.28 23.13 19.49
C ASP A 217 7.28 23.03 20.66
N PHE A 218 6.71 21.84 20.93
CA PHE A 218 5.81 21.57 22.04
C PHE A 218 6.41 20.68 23.16
N ALA A 219 7.69 20.31 23.08
CA ALA A 219 8.41 19.49 24.07
C ALA A 219 9.52 20.30 24.75
#